data_AF-A0A2E4FTK2-F1
#
_entry.id   AF-A0A2E4FTK2-F1
#
_cell.length_a   1.000
_cell.length_b   1.000
_cell.length_c   1.000
_cell.angle_alpha   90.00
_cell.angle_beta   90.00
_cell.angle_gamma   90.00
#
_symmetry.space_group_name_H-M   'P 1'
#
loop_
_entity.id
_entity.type
_entity.pdbx_description
1 polymer ?
#
loop_
_entity_poly.entity_id
_entity_poly.type
_entity_poly.pdbx_seq_one_letter_code
_entity_poly.pdbx_strand_id
1 'polypeptide(L)'
;MAKIPDVIFQTEPVSKACWPTPTSRSPRDSKRGSSVSRSVTDFHYCCYLSDLAVDAQYQRQSIGAALIRETRAHLQPTCRRLLLSTPGAGGYYPKIGFERHPQAWTMPPSGGRVR
;
A
#
# COMPACT_ATOMS: atom_id res chain seq x y z
N MET A 1 8.83 5.51 29.95
CA MET A 1 8.53 4.19 29.34
C MET A 1 8.24 4.39 27.88
N ALA A 2 9.17 4.05 26.99
CA ALA A 2 9.01 4.19 25.56
C ALA A 2 8.00 3.16 25.05
N LYS A 3 6.85 3.62 24.56
CA LYS A 3 5.96 2.83 23.70
C LYS A 3 6.80 2.33 22.52
N ILE A 4 6.78 1.03 22.25
CA ILE A 4 7.24 0.48 20.97
C ILE A 4 6.36 1.19 19.90
N PRO A 5 6.89 2.13 19.09
CA PRO A 5 6.05 2.90 18.19
C PRO A 5 5.57 1.98 17.06
N ASP A 6 4.36 2.22 16.61
CA ASP A 6 3.56 1.35 15.75
C ASP A 6 4.33 0.85 14.51
N VAL A 7 4.71 -0.43 14.54
CA VAL A 7 5.34 -1.16 13.43
C VAL A 7 4.40 -1.25 12.21
N ILE A 8 3.10 -1.00 12.40
CA ILE A 8 2.06 -1.05 11.37
C ILE A 8 1.48 0.35 11.18
N PHE A 9 1.82 0.98 10.06
CA PHE A 9 1.24 2.23 9.62
C PHE A 9 0.10 1.94 8.63
N GLN A 10 -1.14 2.22 9.03
CA GLN A 10 -2.29 2.15 8.13
C GLN A 10 -2.67 3.56 7.71
N THR A 11 -2.60 3.85 6.40
CA THR A 11 -3.19 5.09 5.91
C THR A 11 -4.70 4.96 6.04
N GLU A 12 -5.34 5.94 6.66
CA GLU A 12 -6.80 6.05 6.68
C GLU A 12 -7.37 5.91 5.27
N PRO A 13 -8.55 5.29 5.11
CA PRO A 13 -9.10 5.08 3.80
C PRO A 13 -9.32 6.43 3.11
N VAL A 14 -8.82 6.54 1.86
CA VAL A 14 -8.91 7.77 1.04
C VAL A 14 -10.35 8.21 0.80
N SER A 15 -11.34 7.43 1.25
CA SER A 15 -12.73 7.84 1.40
C SER A 15 -12.94 9.23 2.04
N LYS A 16 -12.04 9.73 2.90
CA LYS A 16 -12.15 11.12 3.42
C LYS A 16 -11.74 12.21 2.43
N ALA A 17 -10.99 11.87 1.38
CA ALA A 17 -10.75 12.76 0.25
C ALA A 17 -11.92 12.62 -0.73
N CYS A 18 -12.69 13.69 -0.91
CA CYS A 18 -13.81 13.80 -1.85
C CYS A 18 -13.35 13.59 -3.31
N TRP A 19 -13.15 12.34 -3.72
CA TRP A 19 -13.18 11.97 -5.13
C TRP A 19 -14.64 11.98 -5.59
N PRO A 20 -14.97 12.51 -6.77
CA PRO A 20 -16.36 12.60 -7.22
C PRO A 20 -16.96 11.20 -7.31
N THR A 21 -17.80 10.86 -6.33
CA THR A 21 -18.65 9.66 -6.38
C THR A 21 -19.67 9.84 -7.49
N PRO A 22 -20.03 8.79 -8.26
CA PRO A 22 -21.16 8.85 -9.17
C PRO A 22 -22.41 9.26 -8.38
N THR A 23 -22.95 10.44 -8.71
CA THR A 23 -24.07 11.08 -8.04
C THR A 23 -25.37 10.34 -8.32
N SER A 24 -25.68 9.32 -7.52
CA SER A 24 -27.05 8.92 -7.13
C SER A 24 -26.98 7.66 -6.25
N ARG A 25 -26.84 7.79 -4.93
CA ARG A 25 -27.09 6.66 -4.02
C ARG A 25 -27.57 7.10 -2.65
N SER A 26 -28.53 6.36 -2.12
CA SER A 26 -29.25 6.69 -0.88
C SER A 26 -28.33 6.69 0.35
N PRO A 27 -28.67 7.41 1.43
CA PRO A 27 -27.85 7.52 2.65
C PRO A 27 -27.55 6.19 3.37
N ARG A 28 -28.25 5.10 3.02
CA ARG A 28 -28.07 3.76 3.61
C ARG A 28 -27.14 2.84 2.81
N ASP A 29 -26.65 3.28 1.65
CA ASP A 29 -25.74 2.49 0.82
C ASP A 29 -24.27 2.79 1.22
N SER A 30 -23.89 2.36 2.43
CA SER A 30 -22.60 2.66 3.08
C SER A 30 -21.41 1.85 2.54
N LYS A 31 -21.49 1.25 1.35
CA LYS A 31 -20.29 0.79 0.65
C LYS A 31 -19.61 2.00 0.01
N ARG A 32 -19.01 2.85 0.86
CA ARG A 32 -17.98 3.80 0.45
C ARG A 32 -16.86 3.01 -0.22
N GLY A 33 -16.44 3.45 -1.40
CA GLY A 33 -15.27 2.91 -2.10
C GLY A 33 -14.09 2.84 -1.14
N SER A 34 -13.74 1.62 -0.75
CA SER A 34 -12.74 1.38 0.27
C SER A 34 -11.41 1.25 -0.43
N SER A 35 -10.56 2.24 -0.25
CA SER A 35 -9.14 2.15 -0.62
C SER A 35 -8.32 2.22 0.65
N VAL A 36 -7.34 1.33 0.79
CA VAL A 36 -6.51 1.21 2.00
C VAL A 36 -5.08 0.86 1.61
N SER A 37 -4.12 1.45 2.34
CA SER A 37 -2.71 1.05 2.30
C SER A 37 -2.26 0.70 3.72
N ARG A 38 -1.64 -0.47 3.87
CA ARG A 38 -1.00 -0.91 5.11
C ARG A 38 0.47 -1.14 4.86
N SER A 39 1.29 -0.57 5.74
CA SER A 39 2.73 -0.63 5.65
C SER A 39 3.33 -1.11 6.96
N VAL A 40 4.39 -1.90 6.87
CA VAL A 40 5.24 -2.29 7.99
C VAL A 40 6.58 -1.59 7.83
N THR A 41 6.99 -0.78 8.80
CA THR A 41 8.16 0.10 8.62
C THR A 41 8.90 0.34 9.92
N ASP A 42 10.21 0.50 9.82
CA ASP A 42 11.07 1.07 10.87
C ASP A 42 11.32 2.57 10.68
N PHE A 43 10.62 3.18 9.70
CA PHE A 43 10.68 4.57 9.27
C PHE A 43 12.02 5.04 8.68
N HIS A 44 13.09 4.25 8.77
CA HIS A 44 14.45 4.69 8.46
C HIS A 44 15.10 3.88 7.34
N TYR A 45 15.05 2.56 7.42
CA TYR A 45 15.73 1.67 6.48
C TYR A 45 14.77 1.10 5.44
N CYS A 46 13.65 0.50 5.88
CA CYS A 46 12.71 -0.11 4.97
C CYS A 46 11.24 0.01 5.39
N CYS A 47 10.38 0.04 4.37
CA CYS A 47 8.94 0.07 4.49
C CYS A 47 8.36 -0.98 3.55
N TYR A 48 7.78 -2.04 4.11
CA TYR A 48 7.08 -3.08 3.39
C TYR A 48 5.60 -2.74 3.25
N LEU A 49 5.15 -2.52 2.02
CA LEU A 49 3.73 -2.29 1.67
C LEU A 49 3.03 -3.66 1.61
N SER A 50 2.43 -4.06 2.74
CA SER A 50 1.74 -5.34 2.88
C SER A 50 0.45 -5.40 2.08
N ASP A 51 -0.40 -4.37 2.23
CA ASP A 51 -1.72 -4.33 1.59
C ASP A 51 -1.86 -3.00 0.84
N LEU A 52 -2.20 -3.05 -0.45
CA LEU A 52 -2.61 -1.89 -1.24
C LEU A 52 -3.86 -2.28 -2.02
N ALA A 53 -5.03 -1.90 -1.49
CA ALA A 53 -6.30 -2.23 -2.09
C ALA A 53 -7.02 -0.95 -2.52
N VAL A 54 -7.56 -0.96 -3.73
CA VAL A 54 -8.46 0.07 -4.25
C VAL A 54 -9.68 -0.63 -4.80
N ASP A 55 -10.85 -0.23 -4.32
CA ASP A 55 -12.14 -0.69 -4.83
C ASP A 55 -12.18 -0.60 -6.36
N ALA A 56 -12.67 -1.66 -7.00
CA ALA A 56 -12.68 -1.82 -8.45
C ALA A 56 -13.31 -0.64 -9.20
N GLN A 57 -14.34 -0.01 -8.61
CA GLN A 57 -15.03 1.14 -9.19
C GLN A 57 -14.13 2.39 -9.26
N TYR A 58 -13.06 2.42 -8.46
CA TYR A 58 -12.15 3.56 -8.31
C TYR A 58 -10.72 3.23 -8.78
N GLN A 59 -10.50 2.04 -9.36
CA GLN A 59 -9.23 1.71 -9.99
C GLN A 59 -8.97 2.57 -11.22
N ARG A 60 -7.70 2.66 -11.63
CA ARG A 60 -7.22 3.49 -12.76
C ARG A 60 -7.39 5.01 -12.58
N GLN A 61 -7.83 5.48 -11.40
CA GLN A 61 -7.89 6.90 -11.05
C GLN A 61 -6.67 7.37 -10.23
N SER A 62 -5.54 6.68 -10.37
CA SER A 62 -4.28 6.99 -9.64
C SER A 62 -4.37 6.96 -8.10
N ILE A 63 -5.45 6.42 -7.52
CA ILE A 63 -5.63 6.33 -6.06
C ILE A 63 -4.54 5.48 -5.40
N GLY A 64 -4.15 4.35 -6.02
CA GLY A 64 -3.05 3.53 -5.52
C GLY A 64 -1.72 4.29 -5.47
N ALA A 65 -1.46 5.14 -6.47
CA ALA A 65 -0.26 5.99 -6.48
C ALA A 65 -0.35 7.09 -5.41
N ALA A 66 -1.53 7.67 -5.19
CA ALA A 66 -1.75 8.65 -4.14
C ALA A 66 -1.54 8.05 -2.74
N LEU A 67 -2.03 6.84 -2.49
CA LEU A 67 -1.78 6.09 -1.26
C LEU A 67 -0.29 5.85 -1.01
N ILE A 68 0.46 5.41 -2.03
CA ILE A 68 1.90 5.21 -1.93
C ILE A 68 2.63 6.54 -1.66
N ARG A 69 2.19 7.63 -2.30
CA ARG A 69 2.75 8.97 -2.07
C ARG A 69 2.53 9.43 -0.63
N GLU A 70 1.35 9.17 -0.08
CA GLU A 70 1.02 9.48 1.31
C GLU A 70 1.87 8.66 2.29
N THR A 71 2.04 7.36 2.03
CA THR A 71 2.96 6.53 2.80
C THR A 71 4.38 7.09 2.72
N ARG A 72 4.84 7.48 1.53
CA ARG A 72 6.19 8.08 1.35
C ARG A 72 6.37 9.38 2.13
N ALA A 73 5.35 10.21 2.25
CA ALA A 73 5.42 11.48 2.98
C ALA A 73 5.74 11.29 4.48
N HIS A 74 5.40 10.13 5.05
CA HIS A 74 5.66 9.78 6.45
C HIS A 74 7.00 9.07 6.68
N LEU A 75 7.77 8.80 5.62
CA LEU A 75 9.02 8.05 5.71
C LEU A 75 10.23 8.96 5.48
N GLN A 76 11.38 8.55 6.00
CA GLN A 76 12.64 9.19 5.64
C GLN A 76 12.93 9.04 4.13
N PRO A 77 13.57 10.03 3.47
CA PRO A 77 13.88 9.96 2.04
C PRO A 77 14.73 8.75 1.64
N THR A 78 15.54 8.24 2.58
CA THR A 78 16.42 7.07 2.41
C THR A 78 15.70 5.74 2.60
N CYS A 79 14.48 5.75 3.14
CA CYS A 79 13.73 4.53 3.45
C CYS A 79 13.28 3.82 2.16
N ARG A 80 13.72 2.57 2.01
CA ARG A 80 13.40 1.74 0.84
C ARG A 80 11.99 1.18 0.95
N ARG A 81 11.17 1.38 -0.08
CA ARG A 81 9.82 0.82 -0.15
C ARG A 81 9.82 -0.50 -0.91
N LEU A 82 9.27 -1.55 -0.30
CA LEU A 82 9.26 -2.92 -0.79
C LEU A 82 7.80 -3.41 -0.87
N LEU A 83 7.48 -4.23 -1.87
CA LEU A 83 6.18 -4.89 -1.97
C LEU A 83 6.29 -6.19 -2.74
N LEU A 84 5.34 -7.09 -2.50
CA LEU A 84 5.15 -8.30 -3.30
C LEU A 84 3.98 -8.05 -4.25
N SER A 85 4.27 -7.94 -5.55
CA SER A 85 3.25 -7.72 -6.57
C SER A 85 2.43 -8.99 -6.77
N THR A 86 1.11 -8.84 -6.92
CA THR A 86 0.27 -9.91 -7.46
C THR A 86 0.59 -10.14 -8.95
N PRO A 87 0.32 -11.34 -9.51
CA PRO A 87 0.63 -11.65 -10.91
C PRO A 87 0.00 -10.69 -11.93
N GLY A 88 -1.16 -10.09 -11.61
CA GLY A 88 -1.83 -9.12 -12.48
C GLY A 88 -1.34 -7.67 -12.36
N ALA A 89 -0.55 -7.35 -11.33
CA ALA A 89 -0.10 -5.98 -11.06
C ALA A 89 1.37 -5.71 -11.45
N GLY A 90 2.06 -6.71 -12.03
CA GLY A 90 3.50 -6.60 -12.32
C GLY A 90 3.88 -5.44 -13.24
N GLY A 91 3.01 -5.05 -14.18
CA GLY A 91 3.21 -3.92 -15.08
C GLY A 91 2.81 -2.55 -14.51
N TYR A 92 2.19 -2.51 -13.33
CA TYR A 92 1.76 -1.26 -12.69
C TYR A 92 2.91 -0.57 -11.96
N TYR A 93 3.63 -1.31 -11.12
CA TYR A 93 4.67 -0.75 -10.24
C TYR A 93 5.84 -0.07 -10.98
N PRO A 94 6.35 -0.60 -12.12
CA PRO A 94 7.35 0.11 -12.91
C PRO A 94 6.90 1.51 -13.38
N LYS A 95 5.60 1.70 -13.68
CA LYS A 95 5.07 2.99 -14.15
C LYS A 95 5.06 4.07 -13.07
N ILE A 96 5.13 3.68 -11.81
CA ILE A 96 5.14 4.59 -10.65
C ILE A 96 6.49 4.62 -9.94
N GLY A 97 7.55 4.18 -10.62
CA GLY A 97 8.94 4.31 -10.15
C GLY A 97 9.43 3.21 -9.20
N PHE A 98 8.78 2.05 -9.17
CA PHE A 98 9.33 0.87 -8.51
C PHE A 98 10.18 0.06 -9.47
N GLU A 99 11.28 -0.46 -8.93
CA GLU A 99 12.20 -1.33 -9.66
C GLU A 99 12.22 -2.72 -9.02
N ARG A 100 12.43 -3.76 -9.84
CA ARG A 100 12.64 -5.11 -9.32
C ARG A 100 14.02 -5.18 -8.68
N HIS A 101 14.09 -5.69 -7.45
CA HIS A 101 15.35 -5.86 -6.75
C HIS A 101 15.94 -7.25 -7.06
N PRO A 102 17.11 -7.35 -7.72
CA PRO A 102 17.68 -8.64 -8.13
C PRO A 102 18.16 -9.50 -6.95
N GLN A 103 18.40 -8.90 -5.79
CA GLN A 103 18.87 -9.60 -4.59
C GLN A 103 17.74 -9.87 -3.57
N ALA A 104 16.47 -9.76 -3.98
CA ALA A 104 15.35 -10.10 -3.11
C ALA A 104 15.14 -11.61 -3.10
N TRP A 105 15.12 -12.20 -1.90
CA TRP A 105 14.87 -13.62 -1.69
C TRP A 105 13.61 -13.76 -0.84
N THR A 106 12.73 -14.69 -1.21
CA THR A 106 11.53 -15.02 -0.45
C THR A 106 11.57 -16.49 -0.06
N MET A 107 10.98 -16.80 1.09
CA MET A 107 10.82 -18.17 1.56
C MET A 107 9.32 -18.48 1.66
N PRO A 108 8.83 -19.56 1.03
CA PRO A 108 7.42 -19.92 1.13
C PRO A 108 7.08 -20.38 2.56
N PRO A 109 5.82 -20.22 3.00
CA PRO A 109 5.40 -20.63 4.35
C PRO A 109 5.62 -22.11 4.68
N SER A 110 5.53 -22.99 3.67
CA SER A 110 5.72 -24.43 3.81
C SER A 110 6.89 -24.91 2.94
N GLY A 111 7.97 -25.39 3.60
CA GLY A 111 9.05 -26.12 2.92
C GLY A 111 10.36 -25.36 2.65
N GLY A 112 10.53 -24.13 3.14
CA GLY A 112 11.81 -23.42 3.07
C GLY A 112 12.80 -23.94 4.11
N ARG A 113 13.96 -24.46 3.68
CA ARG A 113 14.93 -25.06 4.60
C ARG A 113 16.01 -24.07 4.99
N VAL A 114 15.97 -23.63 6.24
CA VAL A 114 17.12 -23.06 6.94
C VAL A 114 17.88 -24.25 7.54
N ARG A 115 19.16 -24.40 7.19
CA ARG A 115 20.06 -25.43 7.72
C ARG A 115 20.80 -24.89 8.94
#